data_AF-A0A499UAE4-F1
#
_entry.id   AF-A0A499UAE4-F1
#
_cell.length_a   1.000
_cell.length_b   1.000
_cell.length_c   1.000
_cell.angle_alpha   90.00
_cell.angle_beta   90.00
_cell.angle_gamma   90.00
#
_symmetry.space_group_name_H-M   'P 1'
#
loop_
_entity.id
_entity.type
_entity.pdbx_description
1 polymer ?
#
loop_
_entity_poly.entity_id
_entity_poly.type
_entity_poly.pdbx_seq_one_letter_code
_entity_poly.pdbx_strand_id
1 'polypeptide(L)'
;MVTSGTHVNSGCCFDYGNSETDRKADAAGAMDAINFGTECWFGGCSGSGPWVQADLEWGLYSGGSQSWNPNQRAFPSKFVTAMLKNNGTSSSPSRAATRNPVA
;
A
#
# COMPACT_ATOMS: atom_id res chain seq x y z
N MET A 1 7.39 -7.33 -0.04
CA MET A 1 6.40 -8.41 -0.18
C MET A 1 6.44 -8.95 -1.61
N VAL A 2 6.36 -10.28 -1.79
CA VAL A 2 6.02 -10.90 -3.08
C VAL A 2 4.65 -11.54 -2.91
N THR A 3 3.67 -11.17 -3.74
CA THR A 3 2.27 -11.61 -3.63
C THR A 3 1.64 -11.86 -5.01
N SER A 4 0.44 -12.43 -5.04
CA SER A 4 -0.34 -12.65 -6.26
C SER A 4 -1.26 -11.48 -6.57
N GLY A 5 -1.07 -10.83 -7.72
CA GLY A 5 -1.98 -9.81 -8.25
C GLY A 5 -3.33 -10.36 -8.71
N THR A 6 -3.52 -11.67 -8.70
CA THR A 6 -4.78 -12.33 -9.11
C THR A 6 -5.56 -12.91 -7.92
N HIS A 7 -5.06 -12.76 -6.69
CA HIS A 7 -5.73 -13.24 -5.48
C HIS A 7 -5.87 -12.10 -4.47
N VAL A 8 -6.89 -11.28 -4.69
CA VAL A 8 -7.12 -10.01 -3.98
C VAL A 8 -8.61 -9.83 -3.71
N ASN A 9 -8.94 -9.00 -2.74
CA ASN A 9 -10.28 -8.52 -2.47
C ASN A 9 -10.22 -7.04 -2.04
N SER A 10 -11.37 -6.47 -1.67
CA SER A 10 -11.50 -5.07 -1.24
C SER A 10 -11.63 -4.90 0.27
N GLY A 11 -11.29 -5.93 1.05
CA GLY A 11 -11.39 -5.94 2.51
C GLY A 11 -10.08 -5.51 3.15
N CYS A 12 -10.17 -4.65 4.16
CA CYS A 12 -9.01 -4.30 4.96
C CYS A 12 -8.62 -5.44 5.92
N CYS A 13 -7.36 -5.87 6.00
CA CYS A 13 -6.25 -5.45 5.13
C CYS A 13 -5.28 -6.62 4.89
N PHE A 14 -4.66 -6.66 3.71
CA PHE A 14 -3.62 -7.62 3.37
C PHE A 14 -2.24 -6.96 3.46
N ASP A 15 -1.74 -6.91 4.70
CA ASP A 15 -0.55 -6.13 5.01
C ASP A 15 0.70 -6.99 5.29
N TYR A 16 1.86 -6.41 5.00
CA TYR A 16 3.15 -6.93 5.45
C TYR A 16 4.11 -5.79 5.76
N GLY A 17 4.50 -5.68 7.02
CA GLY A 17 5.46 -4.70 7.50
C GLY A 17 5.36 -4.49 9.00
N ASN A 18 5.63 -3.27 9.44
CA ASN A 18 5.60 -2.90 10.85
C ASN A 18 4.18 -2.48 11.27
N SER A 19 3.79 -2.86 12.48
CA SER A 19 2.49 -2.56 13.08
C SER A 19 2.64 -2.51 14.61
N GLU A 20 1.59 -2.05 15.27
CA GLU A 20 1.43 -1.91 16.69
C GLU A 20 1.66 -3.24 17.43
N THR A 21 2.28 -3.13 18.61
CA THR A 21 2.67 -4.32 19.39
C THR A 21 1.51 -4.97 20.15
N ASP A 22 0.39 -4.28 20.31
CA ASP A 22 -0.73 -4.69 21.15
C ASP A 22 -2.01 -5.04 20.36
N ARG A 23 -1.94 -5.02 19.02
CA ARG A 23 -3.05 -5.30 18.09
C ARG A 23 -4.22 -4.32 18.22
N LYS A 24 -3.94 -3.07 18.57
CA LYS A 24 -4.92 -2.00 18.55
C LYS A 24 -4.53 -0.96 17.52
N ALA A 25 -5.55 -0.46 16.84
CA ALA A 25 -5.47 0.72 16.00
C ALA A 25 -5.11 1.91 16.89
N ASP A 26 -3.86 2.36 16.81
CA ASP A 26 -3.36 3.47 17.62
C ASP A 26 -3.66 4.81 16.93
N ALA A 27 -2.68 5.35 16.21
CA ALA A 27 -2.76 6.67 15.58
C ALA A 27 -2.01 6.68 14.24
N ALA A 28 -2.34 7.65 13.38
CA ALA A 28 -1.66 7.84 12.11
C ALA A 28 -0.13 7.90 12.28
N GLY A 29 0.57 7.03 11.56
CA GLY A 29 2.01 6.80 11.61
C GLY A 29 2.45 5.66 12.52
N ALA A 30 1.54 4.97 13.21
CA ALA A 30 1.89 3.82 14.06
C ALA A 30 2.22 2.55 13.26
N MET A 31 1.72 2.44 12.03
CA MET A 31 2.08 1.39 11.07
C MET A 31 3.06 1.88 9.99
N ASP A 32 3.84 0.95 9.45
CA ASP A 32 4.63 1.14 8.22
C ASP A 32 4.65 -0.20 7.48
N ALA A 33 3.54 -0.48 6.77
CA ALA A 33 3.31 -1.75 6.11
C ALA A 33 2.91 -1.60 4.65
N ILE A 34 3.34 -2.56 3.82
CA ILE A 34 2.80 -2.70 2.47
C ILE A 34 1.39 -3.23 2.61
N ASN A 35 0.43 -2.55 2.02
CA ASN A 35 -0.92 -3.06 1.76
C ASN A 35 -1.06 -3.43 0.26
N PHE A 36 -1.76 -4.52 -0.04
CA PHE A 36 -2.05 -4.92 -1.42
C PHE A 36 -3.47 -5.47 -1.59
N GLY A 37 -4.34 -4.69 -2.22
CA GLY A 37 -5.74 -5.04 -2.44
C GLY A 37 -6.43 -4.12 -3.45
N THR A 38 -7.77 -4.16 -3.47
CA THR A 38 -8.62 -3.35 -4.38
C THR A 38 -9.40 -2.27 -3.64
N GLU A 39 -9.11 -2.04 -2.37
CA GLU A 39 -9.68 -0.99 -1.55
C GLU A 39 -9.16 0.40 -1.95
N CYS A 40 -10.06 1.39 -2.01
CA CYS A 40 -9.77 2.74 -2.46
C CYS A 40 -10.26 3.77 -1.44
N TRP A 41 -9.56 3.85 -0.30
CA TRP A 41 -10.03 4.62 0.87
C TRP A 41 -10.17 6.12 0.62
N PHE A 42 -9.30 6.71 -0.19
CA PHE A 42 -9.30 8.14 -0.48
C PHE A 42 -9.85 8.50 -1.87
N GLY A 43 -10.42 7.53 -2.58
CA GLY A 43 -10.98 7.74 -3.92
C GLY A 43 -9.92 8.02 -5.01
N GLY A 44 -10.42 8.23 -6.23
CA GLY A 44 -9.60 8.55 -7.40
C GLY A 44 -8.81 7.38 -7.99
N CYS A 45 -8.74 6.21 -7.35
CA CYS A 45 -7.89 5.11 -7.80
C CYS A 45 -8.08 4.75 -9.28
N SER A 46 -6.96 4.56 -9.98
CA SER A 46 -6.95 4.30 -11.43
C SER A 46 -7.15 2.82 -11.72
N GLY A 47 -8.13 2.51 -12.56
CA GLY A 47 -8.49 1.14 -12.93
C GLY A 47 -9.25 0.41 -11.82
N SER A 48 -9.18 -0.92 -11.82
CA SER A 48 -9.90 -1.78 -10.85
C SER A 48 -8.97 -2.44 -9.82
N GLY A 49 -7.71 -1.99 -9.75
CA GLY A 49 -6.69 -2.61 -8.89
C GLY A 49 -6.21 -3.98 -9.39
N PRO A 50 -5.49 -4.75 -8.55
CA PRO A 50 -5.06 -4.35 -7.21
C PRO A 50 -3.93 -3.32 -7.23
N TRP A 51 -3.81 -2.55 -6.16
CA TRP A 51 -2.79 -1.52 -6.01
C TRP A 51 -1.84 -1.85 -4.86
N VAL A 52 -0.62 -1.34 -4.96
CA VAL A 52 0.32 -1.31 -3.84
C VAL A 52 0.13 0.01 -3.10
N GLN A 53 -0.14 -0.06 -1.81
CA GLN A 53 -0.34 1.08 -0.91
C GLN A 53 0.55 0.95 0.33
N ALA A 54 0.74 2.05 1.04
CA ALA A 54 1.31 2.05 2.37
C ALA A 54 0.17 2.13 3.40
N ASP A 55 0.07 1.15 4.29
CA ASP A 55 -0.71 1.28 5.50
C ASP A 55 0.14 2.00 6.54
N LEU A 56 -0.33 3.18 6.91
CA LEU A 56 0.30 4.03 7.93
C LEU A 56 -0.63 4.23 9.12
N GLU A 57 -1.58 3.32 9.35
CA GLU A 57 -2.59 3.37 10.40
C GLU A 57 -3.60 4.52 10.18
N TRP A 58 -4.90 4.21 10.20
CA TRP A 58 -6.00 5.10 9.77
C TRP A 58 -5.99 5.50 8.29
N GLY A 59 -5.21 4.85 7.44
CA GLY A 59 -5.20 5.19 6.02
C GLY A 59 -4.31 4.33 5.13
N LEU A 60 -4.78 4.10 3.91
CA LEU A 60 -4.05 3.41 2.85
C LEU A 60 -3.59 4.38 1.77
N TYR A 61 -2.30 4.68 1.77
CA TYR A 61 -1.69 5.74 0.98
C TYR A 61 -1.09 5.19 -0.31
N SER A 62 -1.58 5.68 -1.46
CA SER A 62 -0.98 5.39 -2.77
C SER A 62 0.16 6.35 -3.14
N GLY A 63 0.48 7.30 -2.25
CA GLY A 63 1.49 8.34 -2.40
C GLY A 63 1.75 9.07 -1.09
N GLY A 64 2.28 10.29 -1.14
CA GLY A 64 2.67 11.05 0.06
C GLY A 64 1.55 11.77 0.81
N SER A 65 0.30 11.61 0.42
CA SER A 65 -0.84 12.28 1.04
C SER A 65 -2.11 11.47 0.85
N GLN A 66 -3.20 11.92 1.49
CA GLN A 66 -4.55 11.41 1.27
C GLN A 66 -5.14 11.89 -0.07
N SER A 67 -4.45 12.76 -0.80
CA SER A 67 -4.91 13.21 -2.12
C SER A 67 -4.68 12.10 -3.14
N TRP A 68 -5.58 12.03 -4.12
CA TRP A 68 -5.45 11.08 -5.21
C TRP A 68 -4.08 11.20 -5.91
N ASN A 69 -3.39 10.07 -6.04
CA ASN A 69 -2.16 9.95 -6.82
C ASN A 69 -2.48 9.51 -8.26
N PRO A 70 -2.40 10.41 -9.27
CA PRO A 70 -2.66 10.05 -10.66
C PRO A 70 -1.65 9.05 -11.24
N ASN A 71 -0.51 8.85 -10.59
CA ASN A 71 0.50 7.88 -11.00
C ASN A 71 0.30 6.49 -10.38
N GLN A 72 -0.74 6.29 -9.56
CA GLN A 72 -1.10 4.96 -9.05
C GLN A 72 -1.49 4.05 -10.20
N ARG A 73 -0.97 2.81 -10.21
CA ARG A 73 -1.21 1.82 -11.25
C ARG A 73 -1.67 0.51 -10.64
N ALA A 74 -2.55 -0.19 -11.35
CA ALA A 74 -2.93 -1.55 -10.99
C ALA A 74 -1.82 -2.55 -11.35
N PHE A 75 -1.69 -3.61 -10.55
CA PHE A 75 -0.70 -4.67 -10.71
C PHE A 75 -1.35 -6.06 -10.71
N PRO A 76 -2.02 -6.47 -11.81
CA PRO A 76 -2.77 -7.73 -11.88
C PRO A 76 -1.91 -8.97 -12.22
N SER A 77 -0.58 -8.87 -12.19
CA SER A 77 0.32 -9.97 -12.55
C SER A 77 0.27 -11.11 -11.52
N LYS A 78 0.46 -12.36 -11.96
CA LYS A 78 0.50 -13.54 -11.06
C LYS A 78 1.51 -13.41 -9.92
N PHE A 79 2.59 -12.67 -10.15
CA PHE A 79 3.59 -12.35 -9.14
C PHE A 79 3.87 -10.86 -9.18
N VAL A 80 3.69 -10.21 -8.03
CA VAL A 80 3.94 -8.79 -7.81
C VAL A 80 4.98 -8.67 -6.72
N THR A 81 6.07 -7.96 -7.00
CA THR A 81 7.05 -7.59 -5.98
C THR A 81 6.74 -6.17 -5.53
N ALA A 82 6.15 -6.04 -4.34
CA ALA A 82 5.87 -4.77 -3.70
C ALA A 82 6.98 -4.41 -2.71
N MET A 83 7.42 -3.16 -2.75
CA MET A 83 8.45 -2.61 -1.88
C MET A 83 7.91 -1.32 -1.27
N LEU A 84 8.04 -1.19 0.05
CA LEU A 84 7.79 0.05 0.77
C LEU A 84 9.09 0.48 1.43
N LYS A 85 9.36 1.78 1.35
CA LYS A 85 10.42 2.42 2.11
C LYS A 85 9.90 3.72 2.70
N ASN A 86 10.12 3.86 3.99
CA ASN A 86 9.97 5.07 4.76
C ASN A 86 11.34 5.49 5.30
N ASN A 87 11.60 6.79 5.42
CA ASN A 87 12.83 7.34 6.01
C ASN A 87 12.61 7.90 7.42
N GLY A 88 11.40 7.76 7.99
CA GLY A 88 11.07 8.20 9.33
C GLY A 88 10.95 9.71 9.50
N THR A 89 10.84 10.48 8.40
CA THR A 89 10.60 11.93 8.44
C THR A 89 9.24 12.28 7.85
N SER A 90 8.59 13.30 8.40
CA SER A 90 7.26 13.78 7.99
C SER A 90 7.17 14.37 6.58
N SER A 91 8.26 14.38 5.81
CA SER A 91 8.41 15.15 4.56
C SER A 91 8.69 14.32 3.30
N SER A 92 8.82 13.00 3.40
CA SER A 92 9.06 12.14 2.23
C SER A 92 7.91 11.15 2.07
N PRO A 93 7.31 11.02 0.87
CA PRO A 93 6.24 10.06 0.68
C PRO A 93 6.78 8.67 0.97
N SER A 94 6.14 7.94 1.89
CA SER A 94 6.26 6.49 2.00
C SER A 94 6.02 5.94 0.60
N ARG A 95 7.09 5.54 -0.10
CA ARG A 95 6.99 5.11 -1.50
C ARG A 95 6.73 3.62 -1.51
N ALA A 96 5.46 3.28 -1.64
CA ALA A 96 5.04 1.95 -2.01
C ALA A 96 5.17 1.85 -3.55
N ALA A 97 6.07 0.99 -4.03
CA ALA A 97 6.34 0.82 -5.46
C ALA A 97 6.59 -0.65 -5.77
N THR A 98 6.17 -1.07 -6.96
CA THR A 98 6.58 -2.37 -7.49
C THR A 98 7.89 -2.24 -8.25
N ARG A 99 8.82 -3.18 -8.05
CA ARG A 99 9.84 -3.44 -9.07
C ARG A 99 9.29 -4.52 -9.99
N ASN A 100 9.24 -4.26 -11.30
CA ASN A 100 9.02 -5.34 -12.26
C ASN A 100 10.16 -6.35 -12.08
N PRO A 101 9.89 -7.67 -12.03
CA PRO A 101 10.95 -8.64 -12.18
C PRO A 101 11.62 -8.36 -13.53
N VAL A 102 12.94 -8.16 -13.50
CA VAL A 102 13.73 -8.23 -14.72
C VAL A 102 13.56 -9.66 -15.20
N ALA A 103 12.94 -9.82 -16.37
CA ALA A 103 12.83 -11.11 -17.05
C ALA A 103 14.22 -11.68 -17.34
#